data_AF-A0A6G3XVH1-F1
#
_entry.id   AF-A0A6G3XVH1-F1
#
_cell.length_a   1.000
_cell.length_b   1.000
_cell.length_c   1.000
_cell.angle_alpha   90.00
_cell.angle_beta   90.00
_cell.angle_gamma   90.00
#
_symmetry.space_group_name_H-M   'P 1'
#
loop_
_entity.id
_entity.type
_entity.pdbx_description
1 polymer ?
#
loop_
_entity_poly.entity_id
_entity_poly.type
_entity_poly.pdbx_seq_one_letter_code
_entity_poly.pdbx_strand_id
1 'polypeptide(L)'
;PVVASTQRAAAASLRWFEELATYVDQPPRRFAFNLLTRSRRVTHDNLRLRDASFTAAVEEEFGCPPGTPPMFTPYRLRGLELRNRVVVSPMDMYSAVDG
;
A
#
# COMPACT_ATOMS: atom_id res chain seq x y z
N PRO A 1 -12.20 -16.93 14.16
CA PRO A 1 -12.89 -17.88 13.25
C PRO A 1 -12.83 -17.45 11.77
N VAL A 2 -12.80 -18.40 10.83
CA VAL A 2 -12.70 -18.17 9.37
C VAL A 2 -13.85 -17.31 8.85
N VAL A 3 -15.07 -17.54 9.34
CA VAL A 3 -16.27 -16.76 8.98
C VAL A 3 -16.06 -15.27 9.25
N ALA A 4 -15.57 -14.91 10.44
CA ALA A 4 -15.32 -13.50 10.79
C ALA A 4 -14.26 -12.84 9.89
N SER A 5 -13.22 -13.59 9.49
CA SER A 5 -12.23 -13.11 8.52
C SER A 5 -12.86 -12.84 7.14
N THR A 6 -13.73 -13.74 6.68
CA THR A 6 -14.45 -13.59 5.41
C THR A 6 -15.40 -12.42 5.42
N GLN A 7 -16.16 -12.25 6.50
CA GLN A 7 -17.05 -11.10 6.66
C GLN A 7 -16.28 -9.78 6.67
N ARG A 8 -15.11 -9.70 7.32
CA ARG A 8 -14.25 -8.50 7.27
C ARG A 8 -13.77 -8.16 5.86
N ALA A 9 -13.36 -9.16 5.09
CA ALA A 9 -12.92 -8.98 3.70
C ALA A 9 -14.10 -8.55 2.79
N ALA A 10 -15.28 -9.10 3.01
CA ALA A 10 -16.50 -8.71 2.31
C ALA A 10 -16.89 -7.25 2.63
N ALA A 11 -16.89 -6.86 3.90
CA ALA A 11 -17.18 -5.49 4.32
C ALA A 11 -16.16 -4.46 3.77
N ALA A 12 -14.87 -4.82 3.71
CA ALA A 12 -13.87 -3.98 3.06
C ALA A 12 -14.11 -3.82 1.55
N SER A 13 -14.51 -4.91 0.88
CA SER A 13 -14.81 -4.88 -0.55
C SER A 13 -16.07 -4.07 -0.86
N LEU A 14 -17.12 -4.18 -0.03
CA LEU A 14 -18.35 -3.41 -0.14
C LEU A 14 -18.05 -1.91 -0.11
N ARG A 15 -17.36 -1.44 0.94
CA ARG A 15 -17.00 -0.02 1.09
C ARG A 15 -16.14 0.50 -0.06
N TRP A 16 -15.19 -0.31 -0.54
CA TRP A 16 -14.36 0.08 -1.67
C TRP A 16 -15.20 0.34 -2.94
N PHE A 17 -16.25 -0.45 -3.18
CA PHE A 17 -17.16 -0.23 -4.30
C PHE A 17 -18.09 0.98 -4.09
N GLU A 18 -18.49 1.27 -2.86
CA GLU A 18 -19.23 2.50 -2.52
C GLU A 18 -18.40 3.76 -2.83
N GLU A 19 -17.07 3.66 -2.70
CA GLU A 19 -16.12 4.75 -2.97
C GLU A 19 -15.45 4.66 -4.35
N LEU A 20 -15.94 3.79 -5.26
CA LEU A 20 -15.30 3.48 -6.55
C LEU A 20 -14.95 4.73 -7.37
N ALA A 21 -15.80 5.75 -7.33
CA ALA A 21 -15.59 7.01 -8.05
C ALA A 21 -14.25 7.71 -7.71
N THR A 22 -13.69 7.47 -6.53
CA THR A 22 -12.36 8.00 -6.14
C THR A 22 -11.19 7.34 -6.89
N TYR A 23 -11.45 6.20 -7.54
CA TYR A 23 -10.43 5.36 -8.17
C TYR A 23 -10.52 5.31 -9.70
N VAL A 24 -11.67 5.62 -10.30
CA VAL A 24 -11.91 5.38 -11.75
C VAL A 24 -11.00 6.18 -12.68
N ASP A 25 -10.52 7.35 -12.24
CA ASP A 25 -9.62 8.21 -13.03
C ASP A 25 -8.14 7.87 -12.83
N GLN A 26 -7.84 6.82 -12.05
CA GLN A 26 -6.45 6.39 -11.87
C GLN A 26 -5.91 5.75 -13.14
N PRO A 27 -4.59 5.79 -13.34
CA PRO A 27 -3.95 5.00 -14.39
C PRO A 27 -4.37 3.52 -14.33
N PRO A 28 -4.56 2.84 -15.47
CA PRO A 28 -5.17 1.52 -15.52
C PRO A 28 -4.51 0.47 -14.62
N ARG A 29 -3.17 0.45 -14.54
CA ARG A 29 -2.42 -0.50 -13.70
C ARG A 29 -2.60 -0.21 -12.22
N ARG A 30 -2.61 1.06 -11.82
CA ARG A 30 -2.90 1.48 -10.45
C ARG A 30 -4.33 1.13 -10.03
N PHE A 31 -5.30 1.38 -10.91
CA PHE A 31 -6.69 0.99 -10.69
C PHE A 31 -6.82 -0.53 -10.49
N ALA A 32 -6.23 -1.32 -11.40
CA ALA A 32 -6.26 -2.78 -11.31
C ALA A 32 -5.58 -3.29 -10.02
N PHE A 33 -4.43 -2.72 -9.63
CA PHE A 33 -3.76 -3.07 -8.38
C PHE A 33 -4.66 -2.79 -7.16
N ASN A 34 -5.29 -1.62 -7.10
CA ASN A 34 -6.20 -1.24 -6.01
C ASN A 34 -7.43 -2.16 -5.97
N LEU A 35 -8.02 -2.47 -7.13
CA LEU A 35 -9.15 -3.38 -7.24
C LEU A 35 -8.80 -4.78 -6.70
N LEU A 36 -7.65 -5.34 -7.09
CA LEU A 36 -7.21 -6.68 -6.67
C LEU A 36 -6.90 -6.74 -5.16
N THR A 37 -6.35 -5.66 -4.60
CA THR A 37 -5.88 -5.62 -3.20
C THR A 37 -6.90 -5.06 -2.20
N ARG A 38 -8.05 -4.54 -2.66
CA ARG A 38 -9.09 -3.86 -1.82
C ARG A 38 -9.51 -4.63 -0.57
N SER A 39 -9.60 -5.95 -0.67
CA SER A 39 -10.07 -6.83 0.42
C SER A 39 -9.00 -7.08 1.50
N ARG A 40 -7.75 -6.67 1.24
CA ARG A 40 -6.54 -7.01 2.01
C ARG A 40 -6.22 -8.50 2.11
N ARG A 41 -6.92 -9.35 1.34
CA ARG A 41 -6.59 -10.79 1.23
C ARG A 41 -5.50 -11.07 0.21
N VAL A 42 -5.54 -10.34 -0.91
CA VAL A 42 -4.42 -10.29 -1.85
C VAL A 42 -3.55 -9.11 -1.41
N THR A 43 -2.41 -9.43 -0.81
CA THR A 43 -1.37 -8.44 -0.49
C THR A 43 -0.49 -8.20 -1.71
N HIS A 44 0.35 -7.16 -1.63
CA HIS A 44 1.38 -6.89 -2.64
C HIS A 44 2.25 -8.12 -2.94
N ASP A 45 2.75 -8.81 -1.90
CA ASP A 45 3.59 -10.00 -2.07
C ASP A 45 2.81 -11.19 -2.62
N ASN A 46 1.56 -11.37 -2.19
CA ASN A 46 0.66 -12.36 -2.76
C ASN A 46 0.41 -12.13 -4.26
N LEU A 47 0.30 -10.87 -4.67
CA LEU A 47 0.12 -10.50 -6.06
C LEU A 47 1.41 -10.74 -6.86
N ARG A 48 2.58 -10.40 -6.31
CA ARG A 48 3.89 -10.69 -6.91
C ARG A 48 4.11 -12.17 -7.16
N LEU A 49 3.71 -13.03 -6.22
CA LEU A 49 3.79 -14.48 -6.38
C LEU A 49 2.91 -15.02 -7.53
N ARG A 50 1.84 -14.30 -7.87
CA ARG A 50 0.90 -14.67 -8.94
C ARG A 50 1.29 -14.05 -10.28
N ASP A 51 1.76 -12.81 -10.25
CA ASP A 51 2.19 -12.06 -11.42
C ASP A 51 3.26 -11.03 -11.02
N ALA A 52 4.53 -11.46 -11.14
CA ALA A 52 5.67 -10.61 -10.87
C ALA A 52 5.80 -9.47 -11.88
N SER A 53 5.39 -9.70 -13.14
CA SER A 53 5.52 -8.72 -14.22
C SER A 53 4.56 -7.55 -14.03
N PHE A 54 3.30 -7.84 -13.68
CA PHE A 54 2.31 -6.81 -13.35
C PHE A 54 2.73 -6.01 -12.13
N THR A 55 3.18 -6.68 -11.07
CA THR A 55 3.60 -6.00 -9.84
C THR A 55 4.80 -5.09 -10.08
N ALA A 56 5.80 -5.55 -10.84
CA ALA A 56 6.95 -4.71 -11.21
C ALA A 56 6.53 -3.49 -12.05
N ALA A 57 5.61 -3.67 -13.00
CA ALA A 57 5.11 -2.57 -13.82
C ALA A 57 4.33 -1.52 -13.01
N VAL A 58 3.60 -1.93 -11.97
CA VAL A 58 2.93 -1.00 -11.04
C VAL A 58 3.94 -0.23 -10.19
N GLU A 59 4.97 -0.90 -9.69
CA GLU A 59 6.05 -0.28 -8.90
C GLU A 59 6.87 0.72 -9.72
N GLU A 60 7.18 0.39 -10.96
CA GLU A 60 7.88 1.27 -11.90
C GLU A 60 7.06 2.53 -12.16
N GLU A 61 5.77 2.39 -12.47
CA GLU A 61 4.87 3.54 -12.71
C GLU A 61 4.70 4.41 -11.45
N PHE A 62 4.75 3.80 -10.26
CA PHE A 62 4.73 4.52 -9.00
C PHE A 62 6.06 5.24 -8.69
N GLY A 63 7.16 4.82 -9.31
CA GLY A 63 8.51 5.34 -9.07
C GLY A 63 9.17 4.75 -7.81
N CYS A 64 8.90 3.48 -7.48
CA CYS A 64 9.64 2.78 -6.43
C CYS A 64 11.11 2.62 -6.85
N PRO A 65 12.08 3.03 -6.01
CA PRO A 65 13.47 2.64 -6.23
C PRO A 65 13.60 1.10 -6.17
N PRO A 66 14.52 0.49 -6.95
CA PRO A 66 14.72 -0.95 -6.95
C PRO A 66 14.93 -1.51 -5.53
N GLY A 67 14.22 -2.59 -5.20
CA GLY A 67 14.32 -3.24 -3.89
C GLY A 67 13.70 -2.45 -2.73
N THR A 68 13.05 -1.32 -2.99
CA THR A 68 12.42 -0.49 -1.95
C THR A 68 10.92 -0.78 -1.86
N PRO A 69 10.40 -1.24 -0.71
CA PRO A 69 8.95 -1.35 -0.52
C PRO A 69 8.26 -0.01 -0.79
N PRO A 70 7.08 0.02 -1.44
CA PRO A 70 6.40 1.28 -1.81
C PRO A 70 6.22 2.27 -0.63
N MET A 71 6.02 1.77 0.58
CA MET A 71 5.88 2.57 1.80
C MET A 71 7.17 3.31 2.19
N PHE A 72 8.34 2.78 1.81
CA PHE A 72 9.66 3.36 2.08
C PHE A 72 10.20 4.21 0.93
N THR A 73 9.42 4.40 -0.13
CA THR A 73 9.79 5.31 -1.22
C THR A 73 9.84 6.75 -0.72
N PRO A 74 10.92 7.51 -0.98
CA PRO A 74 11.02 8.92 -0.62
C PRO A 74 9.82 9.74 -1.10
N TYR A 75 9.50 10.81 -0.38
CA TYR A 75 8.38 11.68 -0.70
C TYR A 75 8.79 13.15 -0.62
N ARG A 76 8.58 13.88 -1.71
CA ARG A 76 8.83 15.32 -1.77
C ARG A 76 7.54 16.07 -1.45
N LEU A 77 7.54 16.79 -0.33
CA LEU A 77 6.46 17.68 0.07
C LEU A 77 6.92 19.13 -0.08
N ARG A 78 6.56 19.76 -1.19
CA ARG A 78 7.07 21.09 -1.58
C ARG A 78 8.61 21.09 -1.60
N GLY A 79 9.27 21.88 -0.74
CA GLY A 79 10.74 21.93 -0.61
C GLY A 79 11.33 20.90 0.35
N LEU A 80 10.51 20.10 1.04
CA LEU A 80 10.97 19.12 2.02
C LEU A 80 11.05 17.73 1.39
N GLU A 81 12.18 17.05 1.54
CA GLU A 81 12.33 15.65 1.17
C GLU A 81 12.25 14.76 2.40
N LEU A 82 11.21 13.92 2.44
CA LEU A 82 11.03 12.89 3.46
C LEU A 82 11.68 11.59 2.99
N ARG A 83 12.44 10.95 3.88
CA ARG A 83 13.14 9.69 3.59
C ARG A 83 12.19 8.55 3.21
N ASN A 84 10.96 8.57 3.73
CA ASN A 84 9.91 7.60 3.43
C ASN A 84 8.53 8.22 3.70
N ARG A 85 7.46 7.42 3.55
CA ARG A 85 6.06 7.83 3.75
C ARG A 85 5.49 7.41 5.10
N VAL A 86 6.35 7.10 6.07
CA VAL A 86 5.95 6.64 7.40
C VAL A 86 6.07 7.79 8.38
N VAL A 87 4.95 8.10 9.05
CA VAL A 87 4.91 9.05 10.15
C VAL A 87 4.42 8.31 11.37
N VAL A 88 5.19 8.41 12.46
CA VAL A 88 4.82 7.89 13.77
C VAL A 88 4.78 9.06 14.74
N SER A 89 3.83 9.05 15.68
CA SER A 89 3.90 9.96 16.81
C SER A 89 5.23 9.74 17.53
N PRO A 90 5.87 10.79 18.07
CA PRO A 90 6.96 10.64 19.00
C PRO A 90 6.38 10.00 20.28
N MET A 91 6.26 8.68 20.28
CA MET A 91 6.13 7.93 21.53
C MET A 91 7.52 7.93 22.16
N ASP A 92 7.62 8.11 23.47
CA ASP A 92 8.87 8.18 24.25
C ASP A 92 9.94 7.20 23.74
N MET A 93 10.70 7.62 22.75
CA MET A 93 11.85 6.88 22.23
C MET A 93 12.95 7.12 23.24
N TYR A 94 12.85 6.42 24.38
CA TYR A 94 13.95 6.30 25.33
C TYR A 94 15.13 5.69 24.59
N SER A 95 15.99 6.56 24.09
CA SER A 95 17.34 6.20 23.71
C SER A 95 18.18 6.25 24.98
N ALA A 96 18.14 5.19 25.78
CA ALA A 96 19.10 5.03 26.86
C ALA A 96 20.41 4.54 26.23
N VAL A 97 21.46 5.35 26.33
CA VAL A 97 22.80 4.93 25.89
C VAL A 97 23.38 3.91 26.88
N ASP A 98 22.99 3.96 28.16
CA ASP A 98 23.51 3.11 29.24
C ASP A 98 22.46 2.51 30.20
N GLY A 99 21.16 2.73 29.96
CA GLY A 99 20.07 2.30 30.85
C GLY A 99 19.66 3.34 31.88
#